data_AF-K9PYI0-F1
#
_entry.id   AF-K9PYI0-F1
#
_cell.length_a   1.000
_cell.length_b   1.000
_cell.length_c   1.000
_cell.angle_alpha   90.00
_cell.angle_beta   90.00
_cell.angle_gamma   90.00
#
_symmetry.space_group_name_H-M   'P 1'
#
loop_
_entity.id
_entity.type
_entity.pdbx_description
1 polymer ?
#
loop_
_entity_poly.entity_id
_entity_poly.type
_entity_poly.pdbx_seq_one_letter_code
_entity_poly.pdbx_strand_id
1 'polypeptide(L)'
;MNLLAHLHVGDRLSPVAAAGNLAADFCRKSDCPEYRKGIELHKKIDAFTDSHPVVLEARKLFPGKLRRFAPVILDLVFDHCLSQSWKKWQSTIPRGEFIESRLTEILQCTPQLPSQASMMIRSMHQTKLLHRYSELAGVEFSMRRIVARRPKFEPMLQAIALLESHYPLIDQTFQIFYPELLAHTIENPSDIALKT
;
A
#
# COMPACT_ATOMS: atom_id res chain seq x y z
N MET A 1 1.49 -4.72 2.55
CA MET A 1 1.09 -4.10 1.25
C MET A 1 1.55 -2.65 1.25
N ASN A 2 1.43 -1.89 0.15
CA ASN A 2 1.77 -0.46 0.17
C ASN A 2 0.54 0.44 -0.12
N LEU A 3 0.79 1.71 -0.44
CA LEU A 3 -0.18 2.80 -0.37
C LEU A 3 -1.44 2.61 -1.23
N LEU A 4 -1.33 2.09 -2.47
CA LEU A 4 -2.50 1.91 -3.34
C LEU A 4 -3.43 0.84 -2.79
N ALA A 5 -2.88 -0.27 -2.31
CA ALA A 5 -3.69 -1.31 -1.69
C ALA A 5 -4.29 -0.88 -0.35
N HIS A 6 -3.58 -0.13 0.49
CA HIS A 6 -4.18 0.47 1.68
C HIS A 6 -5.36 1.39 1.30
N LEU A 7 -5.20 2.22 0.27
CA LEU A 7 -6.26 3.09 -0.23
C LEU A 7 -7.47 2.28 -0.74
N HIS A 8 -7.23 1.23 -1.52
CA HIS A 8 -8.27 0.38 -2.09
C HIS A 8 -9.03 -0.43 -1.03
N VAL A 9 -8.32 -1.13 -0.15
CA VAL A 9 -8.94 -1.93 0.93
C VAL A 9 -9.68 -1.04 1.92
N GLY A 10 -9.19 0.19 2.13
CA GLY A 10 -9.80 1.21 2.96
C GLY A 10 -10.87 2.05 2.28
N ASP A 11 -11.36 1.69 1.09
CA ASP A 11 -12.34 2.48 0.33
C ASP A 11 -13.59 2.83 1.15
N ARG A 12 -14.10 1.84 1.89
CA ARG A 12 -15.28 1.99 2.76
C ARG A 12 -15.08 2.88 3.99
N LEU A 13 -13.85 3.32 4.28
CA LEU A 13 -13.56 4.14 5.45
C LEU A 13 -14.03 5.58 5.26
N SER A 14 -14.42 6.23 6.36
CA SER A 14 -14.59 7.69 6.37
C SER A 14 -13.26 8.37 6.00
N PRO A 15 -13.27 9.61 5.48
CA PRO A 15 -12.04 10.31 5.10
C PRO A 15 -10.99 10.37 6.21
N VAL A 16 -11.41 10.60 7.46
CA VAL A 16 -10.52 10.59 8.64
C VAL A 16 -9.90 9.21 8.86
N ALA A 17 -10.69 8.14 8.85
CA ALA A 17 -10.15 6.79 9.01
C ALA A 17 -9.26 6.38 7.82
N ALA A 18 -9.60 6.76 6.59
CA ALA A 18 -8.75 6.51 5.43
C ALA A 18 -7.40 7.24 5.51
N ALA A 19 -7.41 8.49 6.00
CA ALA A 19 -6.18 9.24 6.30
C ALA A 19 -5.33 8.50 7.34
N GLY A 20 -5.95 7.96 8.40
CA GLY A 20 -5.28 7.14 9.41
C GLY A 20 -4.66 5.86 8.85
N ASN A 21 -5.31 5.22 7.89
CA ASN A 21 -4.81 4.01 7.22
C ASN A 21 -3.55 4.28 6.39
N LEU A 22 -3.49 5.42 5.69
CA LEU A 22 -2.28 5.83 4.96
C LEU A 22 -1.17 6.36 5.87
N ALA A 23 -1.53 7.00 6.98
CA ALA A 23 -0.61 7.67 7.88
C ALA A 23 -0.11 6.80 9.05
N ALA A 24 -0.50 5.53 9.11
CA ALA A 24 -0.36 4.69 10.29
C ALA A 24 1.08 4.59 10.82
N ASP A 25 2.07 4.47 9.92
CA ASP A 25 3.51 4.43 10.28
C ASP A 25 4.02 5.69 10.99
N PHE A 26 3.33 6.81 10.82
CA PHE A 26 3.67 8.10 11.43
C PHE A 26 2.86 8.38 12.70
N CYS A 27 1.87 7.54 13.01
CA CYS A 27 0.96 7.74 14.12
C CYS A 27 1.26 6.73 15.24
N ARG A 28 1.71 7.22 16.41
CA ARG A 28 1.72 6.40 17.62
C ARG A 28 0.27 6.21 18.09
N LYS A 29 -0.08 5.03 18.62
CA LYS A 29 -1.47 4.69 19.01
C LYS A 29 -2.11 5.71 19.97
N SER A 30 -1.31 6.33 20.84
CA SER A 30 -1.75 7.35 21.81
C SER A 30 -2.06 8.71 21.20
N ASP A 31 -1.40 9.05 20.09
CA ASP A 31 -1.29 10.44 19.62
C ASP A 31 -2.36 10.78 18.57
N CYS A 32 -3.13 9.77 18.11
CA CYS A 32 -4.03 9.88 16.97
C CYS A 32 -5.35 9.10 17.20
N PRO A 33 -6.11 9.37 18.28
CA PRO A 33 -7.32 8.61 18.62
C PRO A 33 -8.39 8.67 17.52
N GLU A 34 -8.52 9.80 16.84
CA GLU A 34 -9.45 10.03 15.73
C GLU A 34 -9.17 9.13 14.52
N TYR A 35 -7.90 8.73 14.35
CA TYR A 35 -7.42 7.94 13.22
C TYR A 35 -7.36 6.43 13.51
N ARG A 36 -7.78 6.02 14.72
CA ARG A 36 -7.58 4.65 15.23
C ARG A 36 -8.09 3.56 14.29
N LYS A 37 -9.31 3.70 13.76
CA LYS A 37 -9.91 2.70 12.85
C LYS A 37 -9.06 2.48 11.60
N GLY A 38 -8.50 3.55 11.04
CA GLY A 38 -7.58 3.48 9.92
C GLY A 38 -6.27 2.77 10.27
N ILE A 39 -5.68 3.15 11.40
CA ILE A 39 -4.42 2.57 11.89
C ILE A 39 -4.59 1.07 12.19
N GLU A 40 -5.75 0.66 12.69
CA GLU A 40 -6.08 -0.75 12.93
C GLU A 40 -6.22 -1.52 11.62
N LEU A 41 -6.91 -0.97 10.62
CA LEU A 41 -6.99 -1.59 9.30
C LEU A 41 -5.61 -1.73 8.64
N HIS A 42 -4.78 -0.69 8.71
CA HIS A 42 -3.40 -0.74 8.21
C HIS A 42 -2.63 -1.93 8.80
N LYS A 43 -2.65 -2.05 10.13
CA LYS A 43 -1.97 -3.15 10.84
C LYS A 43 -2.53 -4.52 10.47
N LYS A 44 -3.85 -4.61 10.25
CA LYS A 44 -4.49 -5.85 9.82
C LYS A 44 -4.02 -6.25 8.43
N ILE A 45 -3.95 -5.31 7.49
CA ILE A 45 -3.45 -5.54 6.13
C ILE A 45 -2.00 -6.03 6.18
N ASP A 46 -1.13 -5.34 6.93
CA ASP A 46 0.29 -5.69 6.98
C ASP A 46 0.56 -7.00 7.70
N ALA A 47 -0.07 -7.23 8.86
CA ALA A 47 0.07 -8.49 9.58
C ALA A 47 -0.37 -9.69 8.73
N PHE A 48 -1.48 -9.55 7.99
CA PHE A 48 -1.95 -10.59 7.09
C PHE A 48 -0.97 -10.79 5.92
N THR A 49 -0.53 -9.72 5.27
CA THR A 49 0.45 -9.78 4.16
C THR A 49 1.76 -10.44 4.60
N ASP A 50 2.29 -10.06 5.76
CA ASP A 50 3.59 -10.49 6.26
C ASP A 50 3.62 -11.96 6.70
N SER A 51 2.47 -12.51 7.09
CA SER A 51 2.32 -13.89 7.52
C SER A 51 1.76 -14.82 6.45
N HIS A 52 1.31 -14.28 5.31
CA HIS A 52 0.66 -15.08 4.28
C HIS A 52 1.65 -16.09 3.64
N PRO A 53 1.31 -17.39 3.57
CA PRO A 53 2.23 -18.43 3.09
C PRO A 53 2.83 -18.14 1.71
N VAL A 54 2.00 -17.75 0.74
CA VAL A 54 2.50 -17.48 -0.63
C VAL A 54 3.40 -16.24 -0.71
N VAL A 55 3.18 -15.25 0.16
CA VAL A 55 4.01 -14.04 0.24
C VAL A 55 5.36 -14.39 0.87
N LEU A 56 5.36 -15.22 1.92
CA LEU A 56 6.57 -15.75 2.53
C LEU A 56 7.42 -16.55 1.53
N GLU A 57 6.78 -17.37 0.69
CA GLU A 57 7.46 -18.10 -0.38
C GLU A 57 8.04 -17.15 -1.46
N ALA A 58 7.29 -16.14 -1.88
CA ALA A 58 7.76 -15.15 -2.86
C ALA A 58 8.98 -14.36 -2.38
N ARG A 59 9.21 -14.22 -1.06
CA ARG A 59 10.44 -13.61 -0.52
C ARG A 59 11.71 -14.36 -0.95
N LYS A 60 11.61 -15.65 -1.30
CA LYS A 60 12.74 -16.48 -1.72
C LYS A 60 13.26 -16.11 -3.11
N LEU A 61 12.44 -15.45 -3.94
CA LEU A 61 12.81 -14.92 -5.27
C LEU A 61 13.99 -13.93 -5.20
N PHE A 62 14.19 -13.29 -4.05
CA PHE A 62 15.28 -12.35 -3.83
C PHE A 62 16.46 -13.08 -3.16
N PRO A 63 17.62 -13.20 -3.83
CA PRO A 63 18.77 -13.95 -3.32
C PRO A 63 19.63 -13.12 -2.35
N GLY A 64 20.40 -13.83 -1.51
CA GLY A 64 21.47 -13.26 -0.68
C GLY A 64 21.04 -12.04 0.13
N LYS A 65 21.78 -10.93 -0.02
CA LYS A 65 21.54 -9.68 0.71
C LYS A 65 20.22 -8.99 0.33
N LEU A 66 19.60 -9.33 -0.80
CA LEU A 66 18.32 -8.74 -1.23
C LEU A 66 17.14 -9.31 -0.46
N ARG A 67 17.26 -10.52 0.10
CA ARG A 67 16.17 -11.18 0.83
C ARG A 67 15.63 -10.36 2.01
N ARG A 68 16.48 -9.60 2.69
CA ARG A 68 16.05 -8.72 3.79
C ARG A 68 15.15 -7.57 3.34
N PHE A 69 15.21 -7.21 2.06
CA PHE A 69 14.39 -6.16 1.45
C PHE A 69 13.18 -6.73 0.71
N ALA A 70 13.08 -8.06 0.57
CA ALA A 70 11.98 -8.70 -0.12
C ALA A 70 10.60 -8.22 0.37
N PRO A 71 10.32 -8.03 1.67
CA PRO A 71 9.01 -7.52 2.12
C PRO A 71 8.67 -6.17 1.48
N VAL A 72 9.53 -5.17 1.62
CA VAL A 72 9.28 -3.82 1.06
C VAL A 72 9.26 -3.83 -0.47
N ILE A 73 10.06 -4.67 -1.14
CA ILE A 73 10.02 -4.79 -2.60
C ILE A 73 8.67 -5.38 -3.04
N LEU A 74 8.22 -6.46 -2.39
CA LEU A 74 6.95 -7.12 -2.67
C LEU A 74 5.78 -6.17 -2.44
N ASP A 75 5.77 -5.40 -1.36
CA ASP A 75 4.73 -4.41 -1.09
C ASP A 75 4.58 -3.38 -2.22
N LEU A 76 5.69 -2.90 -2.79
CA LEU A 76 5.68 -1.94 -3.90
C LEU A 76 5.21 -2.57 -5.22
N VAL A 77 5.72 -3.76 -5.56
CA VAL A 77 5.34 -4.42 -6.81
C VAL A 77 3.92 -4.98 -6.76
N PHE A 78 3.40 -5.34 -5.58
CA PHE A 78 2.00 -5.72 -5.44
C PHE A 78 1.03 -4.55 -5.67
N ASP A 79 1.40 -3.31 -5.31
CA ASP A 79 0.64 -2.13 -5.73
C ASP A 79 0.64 -1.97 -7.27
N HIS A 80 1.75 -2.34 -7.93
CA HIS A 80 1.79 -2.41 -9.39
C HIS A 80 0.89 -3.53 -9.94
N CYS A 81 0.93 -4.75 -9.39
CA CYS A 81 0.03 -5.84 -9.79
C CYS A 81 -1.45 -5.47 -9.61
N LEU A 82 -1.81 -4.84 -8.49
CA LEU A 82 -3.14 -4.28 -8.23
C LEU A 82 -3.54 -3.28 -9.31
N SER A 83 -2.62 -2.37 -9.66
CA SER A 83 -2.84 -1.40 -10.73
C SER A 83 -3.09 -2.07 -12.09
N GLN A 84 -2.28 -3.06 -12.47
CA GLN A 84 -2.40 -3.75 -13.76
C GLN A 84 -3.71 -4.53 -13.87
N SER A 85 -4.16 -5.12 -12.76
CA SER A 85 -5.40 -5.89 -12.70
C SER A 85 -6.58 -5.11 -12.12
N TRP A 86 -6.53 -3.77 -12.12
CA TRP A 86 -7.51 -2.92 -11.42
C TRP A 86 -8.97 -3.26 -11.72
N LYS A 87 -9.32 -3.43 -13.01
CA LYS A 87 -10.69 -3.74 -13.44
C LYS A 87 -11.26 -5.04 -12.84
N LYS A 88 -10.39 -5.98 -12.44
CA LYS A 88 -10.77 -7.22 -11.75
C LYS A 88 -11.21 -6.95 -10.32
N TRP A 89 -10.59 -5.99 -9.64
CA TRP A 89 -10.77 -5.72 -8.22
C TRP A 89 -11.77 -4.59 -7.96
N GLN A 90 -11.83 -3.62 -8.87
CA GLN A 90 -12.76 -2.51 -8.85
C GLN A 90 -13.28 -2.27 -10.27
N SER A 91 -14.44 -2.86 -10.58
CA SER A 91 -15.03 -2.86 -11.91
C SER A 91 -15.86 -1.62 -12.22
N THR A 92 -16.26 -0.87 -11.20
CA THR A 92 -17.22 0.24 -11.34
C THR A 92 -16.58 1.61 -11.51
N ILE A 93 -15.36 1.80 -10.98
CA ILE A 93 -14.67 3.10 -10.98
C ILE A 93 -13.26 2.95 -11.60
N PRO A 94 -12.90 3.74 -12.62
CA PRO A 94 -11.55 3.77 -13.15
C PRO A 94 -10.51 4.12 -12.08
N ARG A 95 -9.34 3.44 -12.13
CA ARG A 95 -8.25 3.60 -11.13
C ARG A 95 -7.89 5.06 -10.85
N GLY A 96 -7.75 5.87 -11.91
CA GLY A 96 -7.36 7.27 -11.79
C GLY A 96 -8.42 8.10 -11.05
N GLU A 97 -9.69 7.92 -11.39
CA GLU A 97 -10.82 8.60 -10.74
C GLU A 97 -10.93 8.19 -9.27
N PHE A 98 -10.79 6.90 -8.98
CA PHE A 98 -10.77 6.37 -7.63
C PHE A 98 -9.65 7.04 -6.79
N ILE A 99 -8.41 7.03 -7.29
CA ILE A 99 -7.27 7.61 -6.59
C ILE A 99 -7.51 9.09 -6.30
N GLU A 100 -7.93 9.87 -7.30
CA GLU A 100 -8.12 11.32 -7.14
C GLU A 100 -9.27 11.65 -6.19
N SER A 101 -10.41 10.96 -6.32
CA SER A 101 -11.56 11.15 -5.42
C SER A 101 -11.17 10.87 -3.96
N ARG A 102 -10.59 9.70 -3.69
CA ARG A 102 -10.22 9.31 -2.32
C ARG A 102 -9.13 10.20 -1.73
N LEU A 103 -8.10 10.56 -2.51
CA LEU A 103 -7.05 11.44 -2.01
C LEU A 103 -7.54 12.87 -1.76
N THR A 104 -8.48 13.38 -2.55
CA THR A 104 -9.08 14.70 -2.33
C THR A 104 -9.81 14.75 -0.99
N GLU A 105 -10.61 13.73 -0.67
CA GLU A 105 -11.29 13.62 0.63
C GLU A 105 -10.28 13.50 1.79
N ILE A 106 -9.27 12.65 1.64
CA ILE A 106 -8.24 12.44 2.67
C ILE A 106 -7.46 13.73 2.95
N LEU A 107 -7.13 14.51 1.91
CA LEU A 107 -6.35 15.74 2.04
C LEU A 107 -7.03 16.77 2.95
N GLN A 108 -8.37 16.79 3.00
CA GLN A 108 -9.14 17.66 3.89
C GLN A 108 -8.94 17.32 5.37
N CYS A 109 -8.56 16.07 5.68
CA CYS A 109 -8.29 15.57 7.04
C CYS A 109 -6.80 15.57 7.41
N THR A 110 -5.92 16.05 6.53
CA THR A 110 -4.46 16.08 6.78
C THR A 110 -3.97 17.18 7.72
N PRO A 111 -4.66 18.33 7.94
CA PRO A 111 -4.21 19.32 8.92
C PRO A 111 -4.17 18.81 10.36
N GLN A 112 -4.97 17.79 10.70
CA GLN A 112 -5.02 17.21 12.05
C GLN A 112 -4.05 16.03 12.24
N LEU A 113 -3.36 15.59 11.18
CA LEU A 113 -2.32 14.56 11.25
C LEU A 113 -0.99 15.11 11.76
N PRO A 114 -0.12 14.25 12.34
CA PRO A 114 1.29 14.60 12.57
C PRO A 114 1.94 15.16 11.30
N SER A 115 2.80 16.17 11.46
CA SER A 115 3.37 16.94 10.35
C SER A 115 4.04 16.08 9.28
N GLN A 116 4.75 15.02 9.68
CA GLN A 116 5.40 14.08 8.76
C GLN A 116 4.39 13.29 7.93
N ALA A 117 3.28 12.84 8.55
CA ALA A 117 2.22 12.11 7.84
C ALA A 117 1.48 13.02 6.86
N SER A 118 1.15 14.24 7.28
CA SER A 118 0.53 15.27 6.43
C SER A 118 1.41 15.58 5.21
N MET A 119 2.72 15.76 5.42
CA MET A 119 3.67 16.02 4.34
C MET A 119 3.81 14.81 3.39
N MET A 120 3.82 13.58 3.93
CA MET A 120 3.86 12.36 3.13
C MET A 120 2.66 12.26 2.19
N ILE A 121 1.43 12.45 2.69
CA ILE A 121 0.20 12.36 1.89
C ILE A 121 0.15 13.46 0.83
N ARG A 122 0.48 14.71 1.18
CA ARG A 122 0.54 15.83 0.23
C ARG A 122 1.57 15.57 -0.86
N SER A 123 2.77 15.12 -0.48
CA SER A 123 3.83 14.80 -1.45
C SER A 123 3.44 13.63 -2.36
N MET A 124 2.78 12.61 -1.82
CA MET A 124 2.26 11.47 -2.59
C MET A 124 1.27 11.95 -3.67
N HIS A 125 0.32 12.82 -3.32
CA HIS A 125 -0.65 13.40 -4.25
C HIS A 125 0.04 14.28 -5.32
N GLN A 126 0.87 15.24 -4.89
CA GLN A 126 1.58 16.17 -5.79
C GLN A 126 2.47 15.44 -6.82
N THR A 127 3.13 14.36 -6.41
CA THR A 127 4.01 13.58 -7.28
C THR A 127 3.29 12.52 -8.12
N LYS A 128 1.96 12.43 -7.97
CA LYS A 128 1.10 11.40 -8.57
C LYS A 128 1.61 9.98 -8.30
N LEU A 129 2.14 9.74 -7.10
CA LEU A 129 2.87 8.50 -6.79
C LEU A 129 2.03 7.25 -7.09
N LEU A 130 0.76 7.25 -6.68
CA LEU A 130 -0.12 6.08 -6.86
C LEU A 130 -0.43 5.80 -8.33
N HIS A 131 -0.50 6.84 -9.18
CA HIS A 131 -0.72 6.67 -10.62
C HIS A 131 0.45 5.97 -11.29
N ARG A 132 1.68 6.23 -10.82
CA ARG A 132 2.91 5.66 -11.39
C ARG A 132 2.97 4.14 -11.30
N TYR A 133 2.22 3.53 -10.38
CA TYR A 133 2.12 2.07 -10.30
C TYR A 133 1.48 1.41 -11.54
N SER A 134 1.09 2.14 -12.61
CA SER A 134 0.78 1.50 -13.90
C SER A 134 2.00 0.94 -14.62
N GLU A 135 3.20 1.30 -14.19
CA GLU A 135 4.45 0.90 -14.83
C GLU A 135 5.46 0.44 -13.78
N LEU A 136 6.31 -0.53 -14.13
CA LEU A 136 7.42 -0.95 -13.28
C LEU A 136 8.40 0.19 -12.98
N ALA A 137 8.55 1.15 -13.91
CA ALA A 137 9.30 2.39 -13.67
C ALA A 137 8.75 3.20 -12.47
N GLY A 138 7.45 3.08 -12.17
CA GLY A 138 6.85 3.66 -10.97
C GLY A 138 7.23 2.95 -9.67
N VAL A 139 7.44 1.63 -9.74
CA VAL A 139 8.00 0.85 -8.63
C VAL A 139 9.43 1.29 -8.35
N GLU A 140 10.27 1.38 -9.38
CA GLU A 140 11.64 1.90 -9.26
C GLU A 140 11.65 3.32 -8.67
N PHE A 141 10.79 4.21 -9.16
CA PHE A 141 10.68 5.57 -8.63
C PHE A 141 10.37 5.56 -7.12
N SER A 142 9.47 4.68 -6.68
CA SER A 142 9.11 4.52 -5.27
C SER A 142 10.28 3.97 -4.44
N MET A 143 11.01 2.98 -4.96
CA MET A 143 12.21 2.44 -4.33
C MET A 143 13.27 3.52 -4.13
N ARG A 144 13.55 4.35 -5.16
CA ARG A 144 14.51 5.45 -5.07
C ARG A 144 14.11 6.49 -4.03
N ARG A 145 12.82 6.80 -3.90
CA ARG A 145 12.31 7.69 -2.82
C ARG A 145 12.51 7.11 -1.43
N ILE A 146 12.36 5.80 -1.26
CA ILE A 146 12.66 5.14 0.02
C ILE A 146 14.16 5.25 0.32
N VAL A 147 15.02 4.96 -0.66
CA VAL A 147 16.49 5.06 -0.51
C VAL A 147 16.93 6.48 -0.16
N ALA A 148 16.35 7.50 -0.80
CA ALA A 148 16.65 8.90 -0.50
C ALA A 148 16.38 9.26 0.98
N ARG A 149 15.36 8.66 1.60
CA ARG A 149 15.03 8.85 3.03
C ARG A 149 15.78 7.89 3.95
N ARG A 150 16.17 6.72 3.44
CA ARG A 150 16.84 5.64 4.18
C ARG A 150 18.03 5.11 3.35
N PRO A 151 19.19 5.80 3.34
CA PRO A 151 20.32 5.42 2.49
C PRO A 151 20.79 3.97 2.67
N LYS A 152 20.61 3.38 3.86
CA LYS A 152 20.92 1.96 4.13
C LYS A 152 20.10 0.96 3.28
N PHE A 153 19.03 1.40 2.62
CA PHE A 153 18.18 0.59 1.74
C PHE A 153 18.70 0.59 0.29
N GLU A 154 19.76 1.33 -0.03
CA GLU A 154 20.34 1.40 -1.38
C GLU A 154 20.53 0.02 -2.06
N PRO A 155 20.97 -1.05 -1.38
CA PRO A 155 21.14 -2.34 -2.06
C PRO A 155 19.84 -2.92 -2.64
N MET A 156 18.67 -2.50 -2.13
CA MET A 156 17.37 -2.87 -2.67
C MET A 156 17.20 -2.51 -4.15
N LEU A 157 17.88 -1.46 -4.64
CA LEU A 157 17.79 -1.03 -6.05
C LEU A 157 18.31 -2.09 -7.03
N GLN A 158 19.18 -3.00 -6.58
CA GLN A 158 19.65 -4.13 -7.41
C GLN A 158 18.51 -5.10 -7.75
N ALA A 159 17.41 -5.08 -6.99
CA ALA A 159 16.25 -5.91 -7.27
C ALA A 159 15.44 -5.44 -8.49
N ILE A 160 15.65 -4.22 -9.00
CA ILE A 160 14.90 -3.69 -10.16
C ILE A 160 15.03 -4.62 -11.36
N ALA A 161 16.25 -5.08 -11.67
CA ALA A 161 16.49 -6.03 -12.76
C ALA A 161 15.87 -7.43 -12.50
N LEU A 162 15.63 -7.79 -11.24
CA LEU A 162 14.97 -9.05 -10.88
C LEU A 162 13.45 -8.97 -10.98
N LEU A 163 12.87 -7.76 -10.89
CA LEU A 163 11.42 -7.59 -10.95
C LEU A 163 10.87 -7.96 -12.31
N GLU A 164 11.52 -7.57 -13.40
CA GLU A 164 11.08 -7.92 -14.75
C GLU A 164 11.13 -9.43 -14.99
N SER A 165 12.24 -10.09 -14.61
CA SER A 165 12.42 -11.53 -14.82
C SER A 165 11.48 -12.40 -13.98
N HIS A 166 11.16 -11.96 -12.75
CA HIS A 166 10.24 -12.69 -11.87
C HIS A 166 8.80 -12.17 -11.91
N TYR A 167 8.48 -11.17 -12.74
CA TYR A 167 7.17 -10.53 -12.76
C TYR A 167 6.01 -11.54 -12.89
N PRO A 168 6.06 -12.56 -13.77
CA PRO A 168 4.97 -13.54 -13.87
C PRO A 168 4.70 -14.30 -12.55
N LEU A 169 5.75 -14.68 -11.82
CA LEU A 169 5.62 -15.37 -10.53
C LEU A 169 5.13 -14.43 -9.42
N ILE A 170 5.58 -13.18 -9.44
CA ILE A 170 5.15 -12.15 -8.51
C ILE A 170 3.66 -11.85 -8.72
N ASP A 171 3.22 -11.65 -9.97
CA ASP A 171 1.80 -11.41 -10.28
C ASP A 171 0.96 -12.63 -9.91
N GLN A 172 1.38 -13.85 -10.24
CA GLN A 172 0.67 -15.06 -9.81
C GLN A 172 0.51 -15.12 -8.29
N THR A 173 1.57 -14.80 -7.54
CA THR A 173 1.51 -14.72 -6.08
C THR A 173 0.46 -13.71 -5.63
N PHE A 174 0.46 -12.51 -6.23
CA PHE A 174 -0.52 -11.47 -5.94
C PHE A 174 -1.96 -11.92 -6.26
N GLN A 175 -2.19 -12.57 -7.40
CA GLN A 175 -3.51 -13.03 -7.80
C GLN A 175 -4.10 -14.09 -6.85
N ILE A 176 -3.24 -14.87 -6.17
CA ILE A 176 -3.64 -15.82 -5.12
C ILE A 176 -3.89 -15.08 -3.80
N PHE A 177 -2.95 -14.24 -3.39
CA PHE A 177 -2.95 -13.57 -2.09
C PHE A 177 -4.06 -12.50 -1.94
N TYR A 178 -4.23 -11.64 -2.94
CA TYR A 178 -5.07 -10.45 -2.83
C TYR A 178 -6.56 -10.72 -2.53
N PRO A 179 -7.23 -11.72 -3.15
CA PRO A 179 -8.63 -12.02 -2.79
C PRO A 179 -8.76 -12.49 -1.33
N GLU A 180 -7.78 -13.23 -0.80
CA GLU A 180 -7.77 -13.64 0.61
C GLU A 180 -7.59 -12.44 1.55
N LEU A 181 -6.75 -11.47 1.18
CA LEU A 181 -6.63 -10.21 1.91
C LEU A 181 -7.96 -9.44 1.94
N LEU A 182 -8.65 -9.33 0.80
CA LEU A 182 -9.96 -8.67 0.73
C LEU A 182 -10.97 -9.35 1.65
N ALA A 183 -11.09 -10.68 1.59
CA ALA A 183 -11.97 -11.44 2.48
C ALA A 183 -11.62 -11.22 3.95
N HIS A 184 -10.34 -11.39 4.32
CA HIS A 184 -9.86 -11.21 5.68
C HIS A 184 -10.21 -9.84 6.23
N THR A 185 -10.12 -8.78 5.43
CA THR A 185 -10.43 -7.42 5.88
C THR A 185 -11.92 -7.11 5.97
N ILE A 186 -12.81 -7.83 5.28
CA ILE A 186 -14.27 -7.63 5.33
C ILE A 186 -14.92 -8.37 6.51
N GLU A 187 -14.37 -9.52 6.93
CA GLU A 187 -14.97 -10.42 7.94
C GLU A 187 -15.08 -9.88 9.38
N ASN A 188 -14.73 -8.62 9.67
CA ASN A 188 -14.94 -8.03 10.99
C ASN A 188 -16.20 -7.13 11.01
N PRO A 189 -17.28 -7.51 11.73
CA PRO A 189 -18.54 -6.75 11.79
C PRO A 189 -18.40 -5.31 12.32
N SER A 190 -17.32 -5.01 13.04
CA SER A 190 -17.01 -3.65 13.52
C SER A 190 -16.66 -2.66 12.40
N ASP A 191 -16.40 -3.13 11.18
CA ASP A 191 -16.16 -2.27 10.02
C ASP A 191 -17.44 -1.80 9.30
N ILE A 192 -18.58 -2.46 9.56
CA ILE A 192 -19.87 -2.25 8.87
C ILE A 192 -20.55 -0.94 9.26
N ALA A 193 -20.16 -0.31 10.37
CA ALA A 193 -20.75 0.94 10.84
C ALA A 193 -20.26 2.17 10.04
N LEU A 194 -20.51 2.23 8.73
CA LEU A 194 -20.24 3.41 7.89
C LEU A 194 -21.25 3.51 6.73
N LYS A 195 -22.34 4.23 6.97
CA LYS A 195 -22.98 5.23 6.08
C LYS A 195 -24.28 5.70 6.76
N THR A 196 -24.15 6.71 7.61
CA THR A 196 -25.25 7.63 7.97
C THR A 196 -24.75 9.03 7.77
#